data_AF-A0A524GSI7-F1
#
_entry.id   AF-A0A524GSI7-F1
#
_cell.length_a   1.000
_cell.length_b   1.000
_cell.length_c   1.000
_cell.angle_alpha   90.00
_cell.angle_beta   90.00
_cell.angle_gamma   90.00
#
_symmetry.space_group_name_H-M   'P 1'
#
loop_
_entity.id
_entity.type
_entity.pdbx_description
1 polymer ?
#
loop_
_entity_poly.entity_id
_entity_poly.type
_entity_poly.pdbx_seq_one_letter_code
_entity_poly.pdbx_strand_id
1 'polypeptide(L)' 'MQLCLLKYENKDYLGARAFLQRYMSVSVASAGILYLASRIEDLLGNDGGRTEFEDRLIRDFPGSPETRKVLGAD' A
#
# COMPACT_ATOMS: atom_id res chain seq x y z
N MET A 1 -12.42 -1.86 -2.60
CA MET A 1 -11.27 -1.47 -3.45
C MET A 1 -11.55 -0.24 -4.31
N GLN A 2 -12.61 -0.22 -5.14
CA GLN A 2 -12.89 0.91 -6.05
C GLN A 2 -12.91 2.30 -5.37
N LEU A 3 -13.56 2.45 -4.21
CA LEU A 3 -13.56 3.72 -3.47
C LEU A 3 -12.19 4.14 -2.93
N CYS A 4 -11.35 3.18 -2.54
CA CYS A 4 -9.97 3.48 -2.12
C CYS A 4 -9.18 4.08 -3.29
N LEU A 5 -9.30 3.49 -4.48
CA LEU A 5 -8.61 3.96 -5.68
C LEU A 5 -9.11 5.34 -6.11
N LEU A 6 -10.43 5.54 -6.16
CA LEU A 6 -11.02 6.85 -6.48
C LEU A 6 -10.54 7.95 -5.51
N LYS A 7 -10.46 7.64 -4.22
CA LYS A 7 -9.96 8.57 -3.19
C LYS A 7 -8.47 8.88 -3.36
N TYR A 8 -7.67 7.86 -3.67
CA TYR A 8 -6.26 8.00 -3.97
C TYR A 8 -6.01 8.90 -5.19
N GLU A 9 -6.73 8.67 -6.30
CA GLU A 9 -6.65 9.49 -7.52
C GLU A 9 -7.02 10.95 -7.25
N ASN A 10 -8.03 11.18 -6.39
CA ASN A 10 -8.45 12.52 -5.95
C ASN A 10 -7.53 13.13 -4.89
N LYS A 11 -6.41 12.51 -4.54
CA LYS A 11 -5.45 12.94 -3.50
C LYS A 11 -6.05 13.03 -2.09
N ASP A 12 -7.20 12.40 -1.86
CA ASP A 12 -7.80 12.22 -0.54
C ASP A 12 -7.19 10.96 0.11
N TYR A 13 -5.93 11.08 0.54
CA TYR A 13 -5.16 9.93 1.03
C TYR A 13 -5.65 9.42 2.39
N LEU A 14 -6.18 10.30 3.26
CA LEU A 14 -6.82 9.87 4.51
C LEU A 14 -8.09 9.05 4.23
N GLY A 15 -8.92 9.50 3.27
CA GLY A 15 -10.07 8.73 2.80
C GLY A 15 -9.65 7.39 2.19
N ALA A 16 -8.64 7.39 1.32
CA ALA A 16 -8.11 6.17 0.71
C ALA A 16 -7.63 5.18 1.78
N ARG A 17 -6.88 5.65 2.78
CA ARG A 17 -6.40 4.85 3.93
C ARG A 17 -7.55 4.15 4.66
N ALA A 18 -8.62 4.88 4.99
CA ALA A 18 -9.76 4.31 5.70
C ALA A 18 -10.43 3.17 4.92
N PHE A 19 -10.62 3.34 3.61
CA PHE A 19 -11.18 2.28 2.76
C PHE A 19 -10.23 1.11 2.59
N LEU A 20 -8.92 1.35 2.52
CA LEU A 20 -7.92 0.30 2.39
C LEU A 20 -7.84 -0.57 3.66
N GLN A 21 -7.79 0.06 4.84
CA GLN A 21 -7.80 -0.64 6.13
C GLN A 21 -9.02 -1.53 6.28
N ARG A 22 -10.21 -1.02 5.91
CA ARG A 22 -11.45 -1.82 5.91
C ARG A 22 -11.41 -2.98 4.91
N TYR A 23 -10.78 -2.81 3.76
CA TYR A 23 -10.62 -3.89 2.79
C TYR A 23 -9.69 -4.99 3.33
N MET A 24 -8.56 -4.58 3.92
CA MET A 24 -7.55 -5.49 4.48
C MET A 24 -8.02 -6.23 5.73
N SER A 25 -9.02 -5.73 6.47
CA SER A 25 -9.57 -6.43 7.64
C SER A 25 -10.41 -7.66 7.26
N VAL A 26 -10.83 -7.78 6.01
CA VAL A 26 -11.71 -8.88 5.53
C VAL A 26 -11.13 -9.65 4.34
N SER A 27 -9.96 -9.24 3.82
CA SER A 27 -9.36 -9.80 2.62
C SER A 27 -7.88 -10.08 2.82
N VAL A 28 -7.38 -11.15 2.22
CA VAL A 28 -5.93 -11.40 2.14
C VAL A 28 -5.30 -10.33 1.26
N ALA A 29 -4.28 -9.64 1.78
CA ALA A 29 -3.56 -8.62 1.04
C ALA A 29 -2.73 -9.26 -0.09
N SER A 30 -2.84 -8.74 -1.31
CA SER A 30 -1.94 -9.05 -2.41
C SER A 30 -0.75 -8.07 -2.43
N ALA A 31 0.28 -8.37 -3.24
CA ALA A 31 1.42 -7.48 -3.44
C ALA A 31 0.99 -6.05 -3.80
N GLY A 32 0.04 -5.90 -4.74
CA GLY A 32 -0.49 -4.59 -5.13
C GLY A 32 -1.22 -3.84 -4.01
N ILE A 33 -1.86 -4.55 -3.08
CA ILE A 33 -2.53 -3.94 -1.92
C ILE A 33 -1.51 -3.42 -0.91
N LEU A 34 -0.47 -4.20 -0.61
CA LEU A 34 0.61 -3.78 0.28
C LEU A 34 1.38 -2.59 -0.30
N TYR A 35 1.64 -2.61 -1.60
CA TYR A 35 2.28 -1.49 -2.29
C TYR A 35 1.40 -0.23 -2.27
N LEU A 36 0.10 -0.34 -2.55
CA LEU A 36 -0.80 0.81 -2.44
C LEU A 36 -0.84 1.35 -1.00
N ALA A 37 -0.82 0.46 0.00
CA ALA A 37 -0.78 0.85 1.40
C ALA A 37 0.49 1.66 1.71
N SER A 38 1.67 1.17 1.30
CA SER A 38 2.93 1.90 1.53
C SER A 38 2.93 3.28 0.86
N ARG A 39 2.42 3.38 -0.37
CA ARG A 39 2.29 4.66 -1.09
C ARG A 39 1.33 5.64 -0.40
N ILE A 40 0.23 5.16 0.16
CA ILE A 40 -0.70 6.00 0.92
C ILE A 40 -0.05 6.52 2.19
N GLU A 41 0.65 5.67 2.94
CA GLU A 41 1.34 6.09 4.16
C GLU A 41 2.48 7.09 3.86
N ASP A 42 3.23 6.88 2.78
CA ASP A 42 4.24 7.81 2.26
C ASP A 42 3.66 9.21 2.02
N LEU A 43 2.54 9.28 1.29
CA LEU A 43 1.86 10.54 0.94
C LEU A 43 1.20 11.23 2.14
N LEU A 44 1.00 10.50 3.24
CA LEU A 44 0.53 11.02 4.52
C LEU A 44 1.68 11.41 5.47
N GLY A 45 2.94 11.20 5.08
CA GLY A 45 4.10 11.44 5.93
C GLY A 45 4.24 10.43 7.09
N ASN A 46 3.63 9.25 6.96
CA ASN A 46 3.73 8.18 7.95
C ASN A 46 4.82 7.18 7.53
N ASP A 47 6.08 7.55 7.73
CA ASP A 47 7.24 6.72 7.36
C ASP A 47 7.21 5.34 8.02
N GLY A 48 6.78 5.25 9.28
CA GLY A 48 6.67 3.97 9.99
C GLY A 48 5.67 3.02 9.33
N GLY A 49 4.49 3.55 8.96
CA GLY A 49 3.49 2.76 8.23
C GLY A 49 3.94 2.37 6.82
N ARG A 50 4.65 3.27 6.12
CA ARG A 50 5.25 2.96 4.81
C ARG A 50 6.18 1.75 4.92
N THR A 51 7.15 1.82 5.84
CA THR A 51 8.14 0.75 6.03
C THR A 51 7.49 -0.56 6.46
N GLU A 52 6.48 -0.54 7.33
CA GLU A 52 5.78 -1.77 7.74
C GLU A 52 5.15 -2.50 6.53
N PHE A 53 4.50 -1.77 5.62
CA PHE A 53 3.91 -2.36 4.43
C PHE A 53 4.95 -2.80 3.41
N GLU A 54 6.07 -2.07 3.28
CA GLU A 54 7.19 -2.43 2.42
C GLU A 54 7.90 -3.71 2.90
N ASP A 55 8.21 -3.80 4.19
CA ASP A 55 8.83 -4.99 4.80
C ASP A 55 7.94 -6.22 4.62
N ARG A 56 6.64 -6.04 4.83
CA ARG A 56 5.66 -7.10 4.59
C ARG A 56 5.59 -7.49 3.11
N LEU A 57 5.64 -6.52 2.19
CA LEU A 57 5.64 -6.79 0.76
C LEU A 57 6.87 -7.58 0.34
N ILE A 58 8.06 -7.18 0.80
CA ILE A 58 9.33 -7.86 0.51
C ILE A 58 9.30 -9.30 1.06
N ARG A 59 8.80 -9.49 2.29
CA ARG A 59 8.74 -10.81 2.93
C ARG A 59 7.71 -11.74 2.28
N ASP A 60 6.50 -11.25 2.04
CA ASP A 60 5.37 -12.08 1.61
C ASP A 60 5.37 -12.27 0.07
N PHE A 61 5.94 -11.32 -0.70
CA PHE A 61 5.96 -11.32 -2.17
C PHE A 61 7.33 -10.94 -2.77
N PRO A 62 8.44 -11.61 -2.42
CA PRO A 62 9.80 -11.20 -2.78
C PRO A 62 10.06 -11.07 -4.30
N GLY A 63 9.37 -11.85 -5.13
CA GLY A 63 9.55 -11.85 -6.58
C GLY A 63 8.64 -10.90 -7.37
N SER A 64 7.73 -10.18 -6.70
CA SER A 64 6.71 -9.38 -7.39
C SER A 64 7.28 -8.11 -8.02
N PRO A 65 6.62 -7.56 -9.06
CA PRO A 65 7.00 -6.27 -9.62
C PRO A 65 6.98 -5.13 -8.59
N GLU A 66 6.08 -5.17 -7.62
CA GLU A 66 5.97 -4.17 -6.55
C GLU A 66 7.18 -4.21 -5.60
N THR A 67 7.66 -5.41 -5.25
CA THR A 67 8.87 -5.55 -4.43
C THR A 67 10.09 -4.93 -5.14
N ARG A 68 10.24 -5.13 -6.45
CA ARG A 68 11.33 -4.49 -7.21
C ARG A 68 11.25 -2.97 -7.18
N LYS A 69 10.04 -2.40 -7.30
CA LYS A 69 9.82 -0.95 -7.19
C LYS A 69 10.24 -0.40 -5.83
N VAL A 70 9.92 -1.10 -4.74
CA VAL A 70 10.30 -0.70 -3.38
C VAL A 70 11.80 -0.80 -3.15
N LEU A 71 12.45 -1.83 -3.67
CA LEU A 71 13.90 -2.02 -3.53
C LEU A 71 14.73 -1.07 -4.42
N GLY A 72 14.08 -0.26 -5.27
CA GLY A 72 14.79 0.60 -6.23
C GLY A 72 15.63 -0.17 -7.24
N ALA A 73 15.28 -1.44 -7.48
CA ALA A 73 15.95 -2.29 -8.44
C ALA A 73 15.30 -2.11 -9.82
N ASP A 74 15.83 -1.17 -10.60
CA ASP A 74 15.58 -1.04 -12.06
C ASP A 74 16.64 -1.82 -12.86
#